data_AF-A0A7Y4XUX8-F1
#
_entry.id   AF-A0A7Y4XUX8-F1
#
_cell.length_a   1.000
_cell.length_b   1.000
_cell.length_c   1.000
_cell.angle_alpha   90.00
_cell.angle_beta   90.00
_cell.angle_gamma   90.00
#
_symmetry.space_group_name_H-M   'P 1'
#
loop_
_entity.id
_entity.type
_entity.pdbx_description
1 polymer ?
#
loop_
_entity_poly.entity_id
_entity_poly.type
_entity_poly.pdbx_seq_one_letter_code
_entity_poly.pdbx_strand_id
1 'polypeptide(L)'
;MQCFAESGGGQGAYWLLDIIATEYWLLLKNEAFLVISVTVEGNAAKIEVSNGNGRVLKSRAIEYTDLQAGLWKFYLTDNVLLLPSEY
;
A
#
# COMPACT_ATOMS: atom_id res chain seq x y z
N MET A 1 2.29 11.46 -17.88
CA MET A 1 2.89 11.03 -16.60
C MET A 1 1.74 10.49 -15.77
N GLN A 2 1.51 9.19 -15.82
CA GLN A 2 0.27 8.59 -15.31
C GLN A 2 0.51 8.15 -13.87
N CYS A 3 -0.12 8.85 -12.92
CA CYS A 3 0.04 8.60 -11.50
C CYS A 3 -0.69 7.30 -11.12
N PHE A 4 -0.11 6.47 -10.25
CA PHE A 4 -0.74 5.25 -9.74
C PHE A 4 -2.13 5.51 -9.13
N ALA A 5 -2.33 6.69 -8.53
CA ALA A 5 -3.62 7.13 -8.02
C ALA A 5 -4.72 7.18 -9.11
N GLU A 6 -4.36 7.44 -10.37
CA GLU A 6 -5.29 7.56 -11.51
C GLU A 6 -5.38 6.29 -12.36
N SER A 7 -4.40 5.37 -12.27
CA SER A 7 -4.36 4.14 -13.08
C SER A 7 -4.50 2.84 -12.29
N GLY A 8 -4.55 2.88 -10.95
CA GLY A 8 -4.68 1.68 -10.12
C GLY A 8 -6.02 0.94 -10.24
N GLY A 9 -7.05 1.55 -10.83
CA GLY A 9 -8.42 1.00 -11.02
C GLY A 9 -9.34 2.00 -11.71
N GLY A 10 -10.61 1.66 -11.93
CA GLY A 10 -11.59 2.50 -12.63
C GLY A 10 -11.97 3.81 -11.91
N GLN A 11 -11.67 3.91 -10.62
CA GLN A 11 -11.94 5.09 -9.77
C GLN A 11 -10.72 5.56 -8.95
N GLY A 12 -9.54 5.00 -9.22
CA GLY A 12 -8.31 5.33 -8.49
C GLY A 12 -8.20 4.73 -7.09
N ALA A 13 -6.97 4.58 -6.59
CA ALA A 13 -6.66 3.90 -5.33
C ALA A 13 -6.68 4.84 -4.10
N TYR A 14 -7.60 5.81 -4.06
CA TYR A 14 -7.65 6.83 -3.00
C TYR A 14 -7.93 6.26 -1.60
N TRP A 15 -8.79 5.24 -1.53
CA TRP A 15 -9.10 4.55 -0.28
C TRP A 15 -7.86 3.90 0.36
N LEU A 16 -6.92 3.42 -0.47
CA LEU A 16 -5.68 2.82 0.00
C LEU A 16 -4.76 3.90 0.58
N LEU A 17 -4.64 5.04 -0.11
CA LEU A 17 -3.85 6.20 0.33
C LEU A 17 -4.34 6.73 1.68
N ASP A 18 -5.66 6.82 1.89
CA ASP A 18 -6.25 7.27 3.16
C ASP A 18 -5.88 6.34 4.33
N ILE A 19 -5.99 5.02 4.12
CA ILE A 19 -5.60 4.01 5.12
C ILE A 19 -4.09 4.10 5.41
N ILE A 20 -3.26 4.23 4.38
CA ILE A 20 -1.81 4.35 4.56
C ILE A 20 -1.46 5.60 5.37
N ALA A 21 -2.06 6.74 5.04
CA ALA A 21 -1.82 8.02 5.71
C ALA A 21 -2.34 8.04 7.16
N THR A 22 -3.45 7.37 7.45
CA THR A 22 -4.06 7.37 8.79
C THR A 22 -3.49 6.29 9.70
N GLU A 23 -3.37 5.05 9.21
CA GLU A 23 -2.95 3.90 10.02
C GLU A 23 -1.45 3.65 9.97
N TYR A 24 -0.86 3.62 8.78
CA TYR A 24 0.52 3.15 8.62
C TYR A 24 1.54 4.25 8.88
N TRP A 25 1.15 5.50 8.69
CA TRP A 25 1.95 6.65 9.10
C TRP A 25 2.28 6.67 10.59
N LEU A 26 1.32 6.24 11.44
CA LEU A 26 1.56 6.12 12.88
C LEU A 26 2.60 5.05 13.21
N LEU A 27 2.69 3.99 12.39
CA LEU A 27 3.70 2.95 12.54
C LEU A 27 5.10 3.47 12.21
N LEU A 28 5.21 4.47 11.31
CA LEU A 28 6.47 5.11 10.96
C LEU A 28 7.13 5.83 12.15
N LYS A 29 6.34 6.20 13.17
CA LYS A 29 6.88 6.76 14.43
C LYS A 29 7.71 5.77 15.23
N ASN A 30 7.47 4.47 15.04
CA ASN A 30 8.20 3.40 15.73
C ASN A 30 9.21 2.70 14.80
N GLU A 31 8.94 2.66 13.49
CA GLU A 31 9.76 1.97 12.50
C GLU A 31 10.23 2.96 11.43
N ALA A 32 11.54 3.03 11.18
CA ALA A 32 12.12 3.96 10.19
C ALA A 32 11.72 3.64 8.72
N PHE A 33 11.23 2.43 8.49
CA PHE A 33 10.90 1.93 7.16
C PHE A 33 9.70 0.98 7.21
N LEU A 34 8.77 1.15 6.28
CA LEU A 34 7.61 0.31 6.13
C LEU A 34 7.44 -0.10 4.66
N VAL A 35 7.15 -1.37 4.46
CA VAL A 35 6.83 -1.98 3.17
C VAL A 35 5.38 -2.40 3.20
N ILE A 36 4.56 -1.82 2.33
CA ILE A 36 3.15 -2.14 2.20
C ILE A 36 2.96 -2.91 0.91
N SER A 37 2.65 -4.20 1.03
CA SER A 37 2.35 -5.06 -0.10
C SER A 37 0.84 -5.23 -0.21
N VAL A 38 0.27 -4.87 -1.35
CA VAL A 38 -1.16 -5.04 -1.65
C VAL A 38 -1.28 -6.06 -2.76
N THR A 39 -1.75 -7.25 -2.42
CA THR A 39 -2.03 -8.31 -3.39
C THR A 39 -3.50 -8.26 -3.74
N VAL A 40 -3.82 -8.03 -5.00
CA VAL A 40 -5.19 -7.97 -5.50
C VAL A 40 -5.48 -9.23 -6.31
N GLU A 41 -6.48 -9.99 -5.87
CA GLU A 41 -6.93 -11.24 -6.49
C GLU A 41 -8.41 -11.13 -6.86
N GLY A 42 -8.67 -10.89 -8.15
CA GLY A 42 -10.03 -10.66 -8.65
C GLY A 42 -10.61 -9.36 -8.11
N ASN A 43 -11.62 -9.46 -7.25
CA ASN A 43 -12.23 -8.31 -6.56
C ASN A 43 -11.80 -8.20 -5.10
N ALA A 44 -10.94 -9.09 -4.59
CA ALA A 44 -10.45 -9.02 -3.22
C ALA A 44 -9.03 -8.44 -3.20
N ALA A 45 -8.66 -7.77 -2.11
CA ALA A 45 -7.30 -7.33 -1.89
C ALA A 45 -6.80 -7.74 -0.50
N LYS A 46 -5.51 -8.00 -0.39
CA LYS A 46 -4.83 -8.25 0.87
C LYS A 46 -3.68 -7.27 1.01
N ILE A 47 -3.73 -6.46 2.06
CA ILE A 47 -2.70 -5.50 2.43
C ILE A 47 -1.85 -6.12 3.53
N GLU A 48 -0.54 -6.09 3.37
CA GLU A 48 0.44 -6.56 4.34
C GLU A 48 1.50 -5.49 4.54
N VAL A 49 1.62 -5.02 5.77
CA VAL A 49 2.59 -4.01 6.20
C VAL A 49 3.70 -4.71 6.97
N SER A 50 4.91 -4.61 6.45
CA SER A 50 6.12 -5.18 7.03
C SER A 50 7.14 -4.08 7.28
N ASN A 51 8.06 -4.26 8.22
CA ASN A 51 9.14 -3.28 8.47
C ASN A 51 10.37 -3.45 7.55
N GLY A 52 10.23 -4.20 6.45
CA GLY A 52 11.34 -4.55 5.56
C GLY A 52 12.33 -5.58 6.12
N ASN A 53 12.23 -5.94 7.40
CA ASN A 53 13.13 -6.88 8.09
C ASN A 53 12.47 -8.26 8.29
N GLY A 54 11.49 -8.60 7.45
CA GLY A 54 10.74 -9.86 7.51
C GLY A 54 9.67 -9.93 8.60
N ARG A 55 9.46 -8.85 9.37
CA ARG A 55 8.42 -8.79 10.40
C ARG A 55 7.18 -8.10 9.85
N VAL A 56 6.08 -8.86 9.75
CA VAL A 56 4.75 -8.30 9.45
C VAL A 56 4.24 -7.58 10.70
N LEU A 57 4.01 -6.27 10.56
CA LEU A 57 3.46 -5.42 11.60
C LEU A 57 1.94 -5.46 11.59
N LYS A 58 1.36 -5.49 10.38
CA LYS A 58 -0.10 -5.43 10.22
C LYS A 58 -0.51 -6.10 8.93
N SER A 59 -1.66 -6.77 8.95
CA SER A 59 -2.27 -7.37 7.76
C SER A 59 -3.75 -7.03 7.75
N ARG A 60 -4.28 -6.65 6.59
CA ARG A 60 -5.69 -6.29 6.41
C ARG A 60 -6.20 -6.92 5.12
N ALA A 61 -7.27 -7.70 5.22
CA ALA A 61 -7.98 -8.18 4.05
C ALA A 61 -9.08 -7.18 3.68
N ILE A 62 -9.31 -7.02 2.38
CA ILE A 62 -10.30 -6.16 1.76
C ILE A 62 -11.18 -7.06 0.91
N GLU A 63 -12.46 -7.12 1.26
CA GLU A 63 -13.43 -8.02 0.65
C GLU A 63 -13.81 -7.60 -0.76
N TYR A 64 -13.77 -6.30 -1.06
CA TYR A 64 -14.08 -5.74 -2.37
C TYR A 64 -13.14 -4.58 -2.74
N THR A 65 -12.54 -4.65 -3.92
CA THR A 65 -11.72 -3.60 -4.51
C THR A 65 -11.90 -3.54 -6.03
N ASP A 66 -11.85 -2.33 -6.56
CA ASP A 66 -11.83 -2.05 -8.01
C ASP A 66 -10.38 -1.90 -8.53
N LEU A 67 -9.38 -2.23 -7.71
CA LEU A 67 -7.99 -2.23 -8.13
C LEU A 67 -7.75 -3.32 -9.18
N GLN A 68 -6.89 -3.05 -10.15
CA GLN A 68 -6.44 -4.11 -11.06
C GLN A 68 -5.72 -5.21 -10.28
N ALA A 69 -6.00 -6.46 -10.66
CA ALA A 69 -5.35 -7.63 -10.11
C ALA A 69 -3.82 -7.54 -10.30
N GLY A 70 -3.08 -7.90 -9.26
CA GLY A 70 -1.63 -7.77 -9.25
C GLY A 70 -1.04 -7.58 -7.86
N LEU A 71 0.28 -7.54 -7.81
CA LEU A 71 1.03 -7.23 -6.59
C LEU A 71 1.52 -5.78 -6.66
N TRP A 72 1.06 -4.97 -5.73
CA TRP A 72 1.48 -3.59 -5.56
C TRP A 72 2.36 -3.48 -4.33
N LYS A 73 3.49 -2.80 -4.44
CA LYS A 73 4.38 -2.56 -3.30
C LYS A 73 4.60 -1.07 -3.12
N PHE A 74 4.39 -0.59 -1.92
CA PHE A 74 4.67 0.79 -1.52
C PHE A 74 5.71 0.78 -0.44
N TYR A 75 6.57 1.78 -0.44
CA TYR A 75 7.58 1.97 0.57
C TYR A 75 7.31 3.29 1.27
N LEU A 76 7.14 3.27 2.59
CA LEU A 76 7.20 4.49 3.39
C LEU A 76 8.55 4.57 4.07
N THR A 77 9.24 5.67 3.84
CA THR A 77 10.47 6.03 4.53
C THR A 77 10.54 7.54 4.66
N ASP A 78 11.06 8.02 5.80
CA ASP A 78 11.26 9.45 6.04
C ASP A 78 10.07 10.33 5.63
N ASN A 79 8.85 9.89 5.97
CA ASN A 79 7.63 10.66 5.72
C ASN A 79 7.30 10.84 4.21
N VAL A 80 7.91 10.02 3.34
CA VAL A 80 7.71 9.97 1.89
C VAL A 80 7.13 8.60 1.51
N LEU A 81 6.05 8.61 0.71
CA LEU A 81 5.48 7.43 0.07
C LEU A 81 6.15 7.25 -1.30
N LEU A 82 6.91 6.18 -1.47
CA LEU A 82 7.55 5.82 -2.73
C LEU A 82 6.73 4.73 -3.43
N LEU A 83 6.46 4.98 -4.71
CA LEU A 83 5.82 4.04 -5.62
C LEU A 83 6.88 3.13 -6.26
N PRO A 84 6.52 1.89 -6.64
CA PRO A 84 7.48 0.94 -7.19
C PRO A 84 7.94 1.33 -8.61
N SER A 85 7.25 2.25 -9.29
CA SER A 85 7.67 2.81 -10.58
C SER A 85 8.75 3.90 -10.48
N GLU A 86 9.15 4.31 -9.28
CA GLU A 86 10.26 5.26 -9.07
C GLU A 86 11.56 4.57 -8.60
N TYR A 87 11.73 3.28 -8.94
CA TYR A 87 13.01 2.56 -8.81
C TYR A 87 13.48 1.99 -10.15
#